data_AF-A0A922MG75-F1
#
_entry.id   AF-A0A922MG75-F1
#
_cell.length_a   1.000
_cell.length_b   1.000
_cell.length_c   1.000
_cell.angle_alpha   90.00
_cell.angle_beta   90.00
_cell.angle_gamma   90.00
#
_symmetry.space_group_name_H-M   'P 1'
#
loop_
_entity.id
_entity.type
_entity.pdbx_description
1 polymer ?
#
loop_
_entity_poly.entity_id
_entity_poly.type
_entity_poly.pdbx_seq_one_letter_code
_entity_poly.pdbx_strand_id
1 'polypeptide(L)'
;MKMYILHLSCIFLFAPVLSGSLSSRIVYKVGVLMASRLDSPFDLERCGPAVDLALDKVNEKFLAHHGIELQKVQGSYPSCSGAIAPGLAADMHFKDDVIAFIGPACAFALEPVARLAAYWNTPIITGMGDQVRQLTFWNIPTKLML
;
A
#
# COMPACT_ATOMS: atom_id res chain seq x y z
N MET A 1 2.48 12.89 76.46
CA MET A 1 1.61 13.45 75.41
C MET A 1 1.50 12.40 74.30
N LYS A 2 0.28 11.91 74.02
CA LYS A 2 -0.11 10.79 73.12
C LYS A 2 0.41 11.01 71.69
N MET A 3 1.05 10.07 70.98
CA MET A 3 0.62 8.75 70.46
C MET A 3 -0.47 8.82 69.37
N TYR A 4 -0.05 8.73 68.10
CA TYR A 4 -0.84 8.40 66.89
C TYR A 4 0.04 7.44 66.06
N ILE A 5 -0.01 6.13 66.25
CA ILE A 5 -0.92 5.10 65.69
C ILE A 5 -0.92 5.04 64.16
N LEU A 6 -0.48 3.86 63.70
CA LEU A 6 -0.32 3.34 62.36
C LEU A 6 -1.65 3.13 61.61
N HIS A 7 -1.61 3.33 60.29
CA HIS A 7 -2.41 2.62 59.27
C HIS A 7 -1.65 2.84 57.96
N LEU A 8 -0.77 1.96 57.47
CA LEU A 8 -0.95 0.56 57.08
C LEU A 8 -2.25 0.30 56.31
N SER A 9 -2.20 0.60 55.01
CA SER A 9 -2.99 -0.09 54.01
C SER A 9 -2.18 -0.16 52.72
N CYS A 10 -1.32 -1.19 52.66
CA CYS A 10 -0.90 -1.81 51.42
C CYS A 10 -2.15 -2.17 50.61
N ILE A 11 -2.45 -1.40 49.57
CA ILE A 11 -3.29 -1.87 48.46
C ILE A 11 -2.38 -1.87 47.23
N PHE A 12 -1.39 -2.77 47.28
CA PHE A 12 -0.61 -3.24 46.14
C PHE A 12 -1.16 -4.61 45.76
N LEU A 13 -2.41 -4.72 45.30
CA LEU A 13 -2.90 -5.99 44.78
C LEU A 13 -3.86 -5.74 43.62
N PHE A 14 -3.36 -6.11 42.43
CA PHE A 14 -4.07 -6.32 41.16
C PHE A 14 -4.57 -5.07 40.42
N ALA A 15 -3.65 -4.22 39.97
CA ALA A 15 -3.78 -3.77 38.59
C ALA A 15 -3.42 -4.98 37.72
N PRO A 16 -4.33 -5.54 36.88
CA PRO A 16 -3.89 -6.45 35.85
C PRO A 16 -2.86 -5.67 35.04
N VAL A 17 -1.60 -6.11 35.10
CA VAL A 17 -0.59 -5.70 34.15
C VAL A 17 -1.20 -6.08 32.81
N LEU A 18 -1.80 -5.11 32.15
CA LEU A 18 -2.17 -5.20 30.76
C LEU A 18 -0.83 -5.20 30.04
N SER A 19 -0.19 -6.37 30.01
CA SER A 19 0.87 -6.67 29.06
C SER A 19 0.22 -6.66 27.69
N GLY A 20 -0.12 -5.47 27.22
CA GLY A 20 -0.21 -5.20 25.80
C GLY A 20 1.18 -5.50 25.28
N SER A 21 1.37 -6.69 24.73
CA SER A 21 2.49 -6.97 23.86
C SER A 21 2.46 -5.86 22.80
N LEU A 22 3.42 -4.93 22.87
CA LEU A 22 3.67 -4.00 21.79
C LEU A 22 4.24 -4.84 20.65
N SER A 23 3.36 -5.55 19.93
CA SER A 23 3.71 -6.31 18.75
C SER A 23 4.12 -5.30 17.69
N SER A 24 5.42 -5.00 17.61
CA SER A 24 5.97 -4.11 16.59
C SER A 24 5.75 -4.76 15.22
N ARG A 25 4.74 -4.28 14.50
CA ARG A 25 4.42 -4.75 13.16
C ARG A 25 5.33 -4.04 12.15
N ILE A 26 5.90 -4.77 11.21
CA ILE A 26 6.65 -4.21 10.09
C ILE A 26 5.65 -3.73 9.04
N VAL A 27 5.74 -2.46 8.65
CA VAL A 27 4.83 -1.83 7.69
C VAL A 27 5.52 -1.68 6.34
N TYR A 28 4.91 -2.19 5.28
CA TYR A 28 5.30 -1.92 3.90
C TYR A 28 4.21 -1.12 3.20
N LYS A 29 4.61 -0.21 2.31
CA LYS A 29 3.69 0.63 1.55
C LYS A 29 3.51 0.10 0.13
N VAL A 30 2.27 0.06 -0.35
CA VAL A 30 1.93 -0.27 -1.74
C VAL A 30 1.28 0.93 -2.40
N GLY A 31 1.81 1.31 -3.57
CA GLY A 31 1.32 2.44 -4.35
C GLY A 31 0.12 2.05 -5.19
N VAL A 32 -1.02 2.71 -5.00
CA VAL A 32 -2.21 2.55 -5.85
C VAL A 32 -2.32 3.78 -6.73
N LEU A 33 -2.08 3.61 -8.03
CA LEU A 33 -2.03 4.69 -9.00
C LEU A 33 -3.06 4.45 -10.10
N MET A 34 -4.15 5.20 -10.11
CA MET A 34 -5.27 4.99 -11.04
C MET A 34 -5.74 6.30 -11.67
N ALA A 35 -6.47 6.20 -12.79
CA ALA A 35 -7.21 7.35 -13.31
C ALA A 35 -8.36 7.70 -12.36
N SER A 36 -8.82 8.95 -12.35
CA SER A 36 -9.99 9.36 -11.58
C SER A 36 -10.87 10.26 -12.44
N ARG A 37 -12.19 10.13 -12.30
CA ARG A 37 -13.21 10.93 -13.00
C ARG A 37 -13.18 10.82 -14.53
N LEU A 38 -12.83 9.65 -15.08
CA LEU A 38 -12.98 9.35 -16.51
C LEU A 38 -14.28 8.60 -16.83
N ASP A 39 -15.06 8.24 -15.80
CA ASP A 39 -16.24 7.36 -15.88
C ASP A 39 -15.91 5.98 -16.46
N SER A 40 -14.65 5.59 -16.33
CA SER A 40 -14.16 4.31 -16.83
C SER A 40 -14.39 3.19 -15.80
N PRO A 41 -14.47 1.92 -16.21
CA PRO A 41 -14.58 0.80 -15.28
C PRO A 41 -13.36 0.65 -14.36
N PHE A 42 -12.25 1.29 -14.71
CA PHE A 42 -10.97 1.18 -14.01
C PHE A 42 -10.57 2.46 -13.27
N ASP A 43 -11.53 3.37 -13.09
CA ASP A 43 -11.35 4.58 -12.29
C ASP A 43 -11.11 4.23 -10.82
N LEU A 44 -10.36 5.10 -10.14
CA LEU A 44 -10.04 4.99 -8.73
C LEU A 44 -11.30 4.89 -7.86
N GLU A 45 -12.37 5.58 -8.23
CA GLU A 45 -13.67 5.54 -7.56
C GLU A 45 -14.30 4.14 -7.59
N ARG A 46 -13.95 3.31 -8.59
CA ARG A 46 -14.46 1.94 -8.74
C ARG A 46 -13.45 0.90 -8.22
N CYS A 47 -12.17 1.04 -8.60
CA CYS A 47 -11.12 0.09 -8.23
C CYS A 47 -10.54 0.32 -6.82
N GLY A 48 -10.50 1.57 -6.36
CA GLY A 48 -9.95 1.94 -5.05
C GLY A 48 -10.56 1.15 -3.88
N PRO A 49 -11.91 1.07 -3.77
CA PRO A 49 -12.57 0.27 -2.74
C PRO A 49 -12.28 -1.24 -2.84
N ALA A 50 -12.11 -1.77 -4.05
CA ALA A 50 -11.74 -3.17 -4.25
C ALA A 50 -10.33 -3.46 -3.73
N VAL A 51 -9.40 -2.52 -3.91
CA VAL A 51 -8.05 -2.61 -3.34
C VAL A 51 -8.08 -2.51 -1.81
N ASP A 52 -8.91 -1.62 -1.25
CA ASP A 52 -9.05 -1.49 0.21
C ASP A 52 -9.52 -2.81 0.84
N LEU A 53 -10.57 -3.43 0.27
CA LEU A 53 -11.06 -4.74 0.72
C LEU A 53 -10.00 -5.85 0.57
N ALA A 54 -9.21 -5.80 -0.50
CA ALA A 54 -8.14 -6.77 -0.72
C ALA A 54 -7.02 -6.62 0.34
N LEU A 55 -6.62 -5.39 0.66
CA LEU A 55 -5.61 -5.11 1.67
C LEU A 55 -6.06 -5.52 3.06
N ASP A 56 -7.31 -5.22 3.44
CA ASP A 56 -7.88 -5.66 4.72
C ASP A 56 -7.82 -7.19 4.84
N LYS A 57 -8.27 -7.90 3.80
CA LYS A 57 -8.26 -9.36 3.78
C LYS A 57 -6.83 -9.93 3.84
N VAL A 58 -5.89 -9.33 3.12
CA VAL A 58 -4.48 -9.77 3.11
C VAL A 58 -3.83 -9.53 4.48
N ASN A 59 -4.02 -8.36 5.05
CA ASN A 59 -3.48 -7.98 6.35
C ASN A 59 -4.03 -8.85 7.47
N GLU A 60 -5.34 -9.13 7.47
CA GLU A 60 -5.99 -9.94 8.50
C GLU A 60 -5.64 -11.43 8.36
N LYS A 61 -5.83 -12.00 7.17
CA LYS A 61 -5.81 -13.46 6.99
C LYS A 61 -4.44 -14.04 6.71
N PHE A 62 -3.54 -13.25 6.12
CA PHE A 62 -2.26 -13.75 5.62
C PHE A 62 -1.07 -13.13 6.35
N LEU A 63 -1.09 -11.82 6.62
CA LEU A 63 0.10 -11.11 7.12
C LEU A 63 0.13 -10.90 8.64
N ALA A 64 -1.02 -10.93 9.32
CA ALA A 64 -1.09 -10.69 10.76
C ALA A 64 -0.20 -11.65 11.56
N HIS A 65 -0.19 -12.94 11.22
CA HIS A 65 0.63 -13.95 11.88
C HIS A 65 2.14 -13.80 11.60
N HIS A 66 2.50 -13.05 10.56
CA HIS A 66 3.90 -12.73 10.23
C HIS A 66 4.35 -11.40 10.82
N GLY A 67 3.49 -10.68 11.55
CA GLY A 67 3.82 -9.35 12.07
C GLY A 67 4.06 -8.32 10.96
N ILE A 68 3.37 -8.46 9.82
CA ILE A 68 3.50 -7.57 8.66
C ILE A 68 2.18 -6.81 8.43
N GLU A 69 2.26 -5.56 7.97
CA GLU A 69 1.16 -4.76 7.45
C GLU A 69 1.49 -4.23 6.05
N LEU A 70 0.51 -4.26 5.16
CA LEU A 70 0.52 -3.48 3.93
C LEU A 70 -0.35 -2.24 4.10
N GLN A 71 0.21 -1.07 3.81
CA GLN A 71 -0.49 0.20 3.82
C GLN A 71 -0.59 0.79 2.42
N LYS A 72 -1.74 1.36 2.11
CA LYS A 72 -2.03 1.97 0.82
C LYS A 72 -1.49 3.39 0.75
N VAL A 73 -0.71 3.67 -0.29
CA VAL A 73 -0.37 5.03 -0.72
C VAL A 73 -1.11 5.28 -2.02
N GLN A 74 -2.00 6.26 -2.06
CA GLN A 74 -2.90 6.45 -3.19
C GLN A 74 -2.58 7.72 -3.97
N GLY A 75 -2.52 7.60 -5.29
CA GLY A 75 -2.40 8.70 -6.22
C GLY A 75 -3.40 8.56 -7.35
N SER A 76 -3.84 9.70 -7.90
CA SER A 76 -4.72 9.72 -9.06
C SER A 76 -4.28 10.73 -10.10
N TYR A 77 -4.63 10.47 -11.34
CA TYR A 77 -4.39 11.37 -12.46
C TYR A 77 -5.69 11.65 -13.22
N PRO A 78 -5.92 12.89 -13.69
CA PRO A 78 -7.21 13.32 -14.24
C PRO A 78 -7.43 12.89 -15.70
N SER A 79 -6.41 12.36 -16.37
CA SER A 79 -6.49 11.95 -17.78
C SER A 79 -5.62 10.74 -18.06
N CYS A 80 -6.08 9.88 -18.97
CA CYS A 80 -5.33 8.71 -19.46
C CYS A 80 -4.18 9.17 -20.38
N SER A 81 -3.16 9.79 -19.78
CA SER A 81 -1.97 10.33 -20.45
C SER A 81 -0.69 9.97 -19.70
N GLY A 82 0.41 9.82 -20.43
CA GLY A 82 1.73 9.53 -19.87
C GLY A 82 2.45 10.73 -19.25
N ALA A 83 1.79 11.88 -19.10
CA ALA A 83 2.43 13.13 -18.70
C ALA A 83 2.65 13.24 -17.17
N ILE A 84 1.63 12.89 -16.38
CA ILE A 84 1.64 13.11 -14.92
C ILE A 84 1.93 11.81 -14.15
N ALA A 85 1.42 10.68 -14.63
CA ALA A 85 1.54 9.39 -13.94
C ALA A 85 2.99 9.00 -13.58
N PRO A 86 4.02 9.22 -14.43
CA PRO A 86 5.40 8.90 -14.07
C PRO A 86 5.94 9.74 -12.90
N GLY A 87 5.55 11.01 -12.83
CA GLY A 87 5.93 11.89 -11.72
C GLY A 87 5.30 11.45 -10.41
N LEU A 88 4.02 11.06 -10.44
CA LEU A 88 3.33 10.49 -9.28
C LEU A 88 3.94 9.16 -8.83
N ALA A 89 4.31 8.29 -9.78
CA ALA A 89 5.01 7.04 -9.48
C ALA A 89 6.40 7.29 -8.87
N ALA A 90 7.13 8.30 -9.35
CA ALA A 90 8.40 8.71 -8.77
C ALA A 90 8.24 9.25 -7.34
N ASP A 91 7.20 10.04 -7.08
CA ASP A 91 6.88 10.51 -5.73
C ASP A 91 6.60 9.33 -4.79
N MET A 92 5.76 8.38 -5.21
CA MET A 92 5.50 7.17 -4.44
C MET A 92 6.77 6.34 -4.18
N HIS A 93 7.67 6.23 -5.16
CA HIS A 93 8.91 5.47 -5.01
C HIS A 93 9.90 6.17 -4.07
N PHE A 94 10.20 7.44 -4.31
CA PHE A 94 11.28 8.15 -3.60
C PHE A 94 10.84 8.78 -2.28
N LYS A 95 9.58 9.24 -2.16
CA LYS A 95 9.06 9.88 -0.94
C LYS A 95 8.34 8.86 -0.06
N ASP A 96 7.54 8.00 -0.68
CA ASP A 96 6.71 7.05 0.04
C ASP A 96 7.30 5.64 0.11
N ASP A 97 8.47 5.36 -0.46
CA ASP A 97 9.17 4.06 -0.36
C ASP A 97 8.23 2.87 -0.62
N VAL A 98 7.40 2.96 -1.68
CA VAL A 98 6.47 1.88 -2.01
C VAL A 98 7.20 0.67 -2.56
N ILE A 99 6.82 -0.51 -2.09
CA ILE A 99 7.44 -1.78 -2.50
C ILE A 99 6.83 -2.38 -3.76
N ALA A 100 5.68 -1.85 -4.20
CA ALA A 100 4.94 -2.32 -5.37
C ALA A 100 3.96 -1.25 -5.83
N PHE A 101 3.57 -1.31 -7.11
CA PHE A 101 2.48 -0.53 -7.66
C PHE A 101 1.29 -1.42 -8.04
N ILE A 102 0.08 -0.93 -7.77
CA ILE A 102 -1.20 -1.46 -8.23
C ILE A 102 -1.78 -0.43 -9.21
N GLY A 103 -1.98 -0.83 -10.46
CA GLY A 103 -2.13 0.08 -11.60
C GLY A 103 -0.76 0.45 -12.21
N PRO A 104 -0.68 1.38 -13.18
CA PRO A 104 -1.75 2.19 -13.75
C PRO A 104 -2.84 1.43 -14.50
N ALA A 105 -4.06 1.96 -14.47
CA ALA A 105 -5.25 1.44 -15.12
C ALA A 105 -5.45 1.91 -16.58
N CYS A 106 -4.47 2.58 -17.18
CA CYS A 106 -4.53 3.08 -18.55
C CYS A 106 -3.21 2.78 -19.25
N ALA A 107 -3.24 2.29 -20.50
CA ALA A 107 -2.04 1.90 -21.25
C ALA A 107 -1.03 3.06 -21.43
N PHE A 108 -1.51 4.28 -21.71
CA PHE A 108 -0.64 5.45 -21.89
C PHE A 108 0.05 5.91 -20.60
N ALA A 109 -0.60 5.71 -19.46
CA ALA A 109 0.01 5.98 -18.15
C ALA A 109 0.92 4.82 -17.72
N LEU A 110 0.53 3.59 -18.04
CA LEU A 110 1.24 2.36 -17.70
C LEU A 110 2.60 2.29 -18.40
N GLU A 111 2.69 2.56 -19.70
CA GLU A 111 3.96 2.42 -20.44
C GLU A 111 5.14 3.17 -19.77
N PRO A 112 5.06 4.48 -19.50
CA PRO A 112 6.18 5.20 -18.89
C PRO A 112 6.40 4.81 -17.42
N VAL A 113 5.34 4.50 -16.65
CA VAL A 113 5.47 4.01 -15.26
C VAL A 113 6.15 2.64 -15.21
N ALA A 114 5.82 1.74 -16.14
CA ALA A 114 6.39 0.41 -16.22
C ALA A 114 7.89 0.42 -16.56
N ARG A 115 8.32 1.32 -17.44
CA ARG A 115 9.75 1.50 -17.73
C ARG A 115 10.51 1.97 -16.49
N LEU A 116 9.95 2.92 -15.73
CA LEU A 116 10.56 3.40 -14.48
C LEU A 116 10.58 2.31 -13.40
N ALA A 117 9.47 1.62 -13.19
CA ALA A 117 9.38 0.55 -12.20
C ALA A 117 10.33 -0.61 -12.53
N ALA A 118 10.49 -0.96 -13.82
CA ALA A 118 11.49 -1.94 -14.24
C ALA A 118 12.92 -1.47 -13.94
N TYR A 119 13.22 -0.19 -14.16
CA TYR A 119 14.52 0.40 -13.80
C TYR A 119 14.77 0.39 -12.28
N TRP A 120 13.73 0.66 -11.48
CA TRP A 120 13.79 0.61 -10.01
C TRP A 120 13.68 -0.80 -9.43
N ASN A 121 13.45 -1.82 -10.27
CA ASN A 121 13.14 -3.19 -9.85
C ASN A 121 11.94 -3.25 -8.87
N THR A 122 10.94 -2.40 -9.10
CA THR A 122 9.68 -2.34 -8.33
C THR A 122 8.58 -3.06 -9.10
N PRO A 123 7.87 -4.05 -8.50
CA PRO A 123 6.81 -4.79 -9.16
C PRO A 123 5.59 -3.90 -9.48
N ILE A 124 4.91 -4.23 -10.58
CA ILE A 124 3.64 -3.64 -11.00
C ILE A 124 2.60 -4.75 -11.12
N ILE A 125 1.41 -4.53 -10.56
CA ILE A 125 0.24 -5.39 -10.71
C ILE A 125 -0.86 -4.56 -11.38
N THR A 126 -1.27 -4.93 -12.59
CA THR A 126 -2.30 -4.21 -13.34
C THR A 126 -3.07 -5.13 -14.27
N GLY A 127 -4.39 -4.92 -14.37
CA GLY A 127 -5.26 -5.64 -15.30
C GLY A 127 -5.20 -5.12 -16.75
N MET A 128 -4.37 -4.11 -17.03
CA MET A 128 -4.28 -3.43 -18.35
C MET A 128 -3.00 -3.74 -19.12
N GLY A 129 -2.31 -4.82 -18.74
CA GLY A 129 -1.06 -5.25 -19.37
C GLY A 129 -1.19 -5.70 -20.82
N ASP A 130 -2.37 -6.18 -21.19
CA ASP A 130 -2.69 -6.73 -22.51
C ASP A 130 -2.81 -5.65 -23.60
N GLN A 131 -3.07 -4.40 -23.22
CA GLN A 131 -3.27 -3.27 -24.14
C GLN A 131 -1.98 -2.49 -24.46
N VAL A 132 -0.86 -2.81 -23.81
CA VAL A 132 0.43 -2.14 -24.10
C VAL A 132 0.97 -2.72 -25.41
N ARG A 133 1.04 -1.88 -26.44
CA ARG A 133 1.49 -2.19 -27.81
C ARG A 133 2.59 -3.28 -27.79
N GLN A 134 2.29 -4.46 -28.35
CA GLN A 134 3.07 -5.71 -28.35
C GLN A 134 4.57 -5.62 -28.73
N LEU A 135 5.09 -4.45 -29.10
CA LEU A 135 6.47 -4.26 -29.55
C LEU A 135 7.48 -4.03 -28.42
N THR A 136 7.06 -3.71 -27.18
CA THR A 136 7.98 -3.42 -26.06
C THR A 136 7.84 -4.35 -24.86
N PHE A 137 6.77 -5.15 -24.76
CA PHE A 137 6.55 -6.03 -23.59
C PHE A 137 7.64 -7.11 -23.44
N TRP A 138 8.22 -7.60 -24.54
CA TRP A 138 9.31 -8.59 -24.49
C TRP A 138 10.63 -8.06 -23.92
N ASN A 139 10.79 -6.73 -23.76
CA ASN A 139 12.01 -6.12 -23.23
C ASN A 139 11.82 -5.42 -21.87
N ILE A 140 10.64 -5.49 -21.27
CA ILE A 140 10.43 -5.06 -19.89
C ILE A 140 10.45 -6.33 -19.05
N PRO A 141 11.35 -6.47 -18.06
CA PRO A 141 11.33 -7.61 -17.14
C PRO A 141 10.09 -7.51 -16.25
N THR A 142 8.93 -7.91 -16.77
CA THR A 142 7.67 -7.99 -16.06
C THR A 142 7.73 -9.20 -15.14
N LYS A 143 8.29 -8.98 -13.95
CA LYS A 143 8.20 -9.92 -12.85
C LYS A 143 6.74 -9.95 -12.38
N LEU A 144 6.00 -10.85 -13.01
CA LEU A 144 4.67 -11.36 -12.68
C LEU A 144 3.46 -10.45 -12.97
N MET A 145 2.75 -10.77 -14.05
CA MET A 145 1.32 -10.47 -14.25
C MET A 145 0.52 -11.71 -13.86
N LEU A 146 -0.41 -11.57 -12.91
CA LEU A 146 -1.55 -12.48 -12.72
C LEU A 146 -2.81 -11.78 -13.24
#